data_AF-A0A8J1URT5-F1
#
_entry.id   AF-A0A8J1URT5-F1
#
_cell.length_a   1.000
_cell.length_b   1.000
_cell.length_c   1.000
_cell.angle_alpha   90.00
_cell.angle_beta   90.00
_cell.angle_gamma   90.00
#
_symmetry.space_group_name_H-M   'P 1'
#
loop_
_entity.id
_entity.type
_entity.pdbx_description
1 polymer ?
#
loop_
_entity_poly.entity_id
_entity_poly.type
_entity_poly.pdbx_seq_one_letter_code
_entity_poly.pdbx_strand_id
1 'polypeptide(L)'
;MSEKKGQDGCRVKVWKQDPSVSKLGVRTSYIHTPVKPGPRDDKIVVANKPIRYSNGDGTFTKMKGVKTVGKNKKGDLMFSPKKELEKFDAVHTFAVVRQVVTMFERALRRMKISQSLEWQWGKTPITIHPNAGYWDNAFYNRDWKALCFFSFYPGDDANKEMIYTCRSFDIIAHETGHAVLDSLRPGWYDDEAIVQTGALHESFGDLTCIFLMLDQMDICEAIIAESKGNLHKKFFFTIIGEQFGKGLGYKLGLRNADNNLNLTKAGNEVHSLSRVFTGAVYDIMAGMFYSLREPDLHSQAETLFRVGKHICSLVIMAVLKSPYNNASFKDVAENMIKYEQDDPWKEKIREEFSKRQVLGPNALKMNKHNKVKGFVKNCCVTMRHSKVPDNIDTVPKRKRKSSTSRGDSPKRKKKDNNSNKKKNKSRKPKNPK
;
A
#
# COMPACT_ATOMS: atom_id res chain seq x y z
N MET A 1 40.80 -3.58 12.28
CA MET A 1 39.42 -3.73 11.76
C MET A 1 38.59 -4.35 12.87
N SER A 2 37.62 -3.65 13.45
CA SER A 2 36.71 -4.31 14.40
C SER A 2 35.84 -5.28 13.60
N GLU A 3 35.84 -6.56 14.00
CA GLU A 3 34.86 -7.52 13.53
C GLU A 3 33.48 -6.95 13.80
N LYS A 4 32.75 -6.54 12.76
CA LYS A 4 31.33 -6.27 12.87
C LYS A 4 30.66 -7.60 13.18
N LYS A 5 30.53 -7.94 14.48
CA LYS A 5 29.67 -9.02 14.96
C LYS A 5 28.33 -8.92 14.22
N GLY A 6 27.81 -10.07 13.78
CA GLY A 6 26.60 -10.16 12.97
C GLY A 6 25.49 -9.25 13.49
N GLN A 7 24.92 -8.43 12.60
CA GLN A 7 23.84 -7.50 12.94
C GLN A 7 22.68 -8.24 13.63
N ASP A 8 22.01 -7.58 14.58
CA ASP A 8 20.82 -8.04 15.35
C ASP A 8 19.54 -8.33 14.52
N GLY A 9 19.73 -8.66 13.25
CA GLY A 9 18.68 -9.00 12.30
C GLY A 9 17.96 -10.31 12.61
N CYS A 10 17.09 -10.71 11.71
CA CYS A 10 16.36 -11.97 11.84
C CYS A 10 15.92 -12.52 10.49
N ARG A 11 15.83 -13.86 10.42
CA ARG A 11 15.21 -14.55 9.31
C ARG A 11 13.68 -14.50 9.43
N VAL A 12 13.04 -14.37 8.29
CA VAL A 12 11.58 -14.36 8.11
C VAL A 12 11.20 -15.25 6.94
N LYS A 13 9.94 -15.68 6.88
CA LYS A 13 9.35 -16.28 5.68
C LYS A 13 8.45 -15.26 5.00
N VAL A 14 8.57 -15.14 3.68
CA VAL A 14 7.85 -14.14 2.87
C VAL A 14 7.35 -14.81 1.59
N TRP A 15 6.09 -14.59 1.22
CA TRP A 15 5.65 -14.82 -0.15
C TRP A 15 6.43 -13.89 -1.07
N LYS A 16 7.18 -14.45 -2.02
CA LYS A 16 8.02 -13.65 -2.94
C LYS A 16 7.23 -13.06 -4.10
N GLN A 17 5.98 -13.47 -4.27
CA GLN A 17 5.01 -12.81 -5.11
C GLN A 17 3.59 -13.12 -4.60
N ASP A 18 2.55 -12.60 -5.25
CA ASP A 18 1.16 -13.04 -5.09
C ASP A 18 1.05 -14.59 -4.92
N PRO A 19 0.22 -15.09 -3.97
CA PRO A 19 0.07 -16.52 -3.71
C PRO A 19 -0.33 -17.38 -4.92
N SER A 20 -0.93 -16.81 -5.98
CA SER A 20 -1.20 -17.54 -7.22
C SER A 20 0.06 -17.88 -8.03
N VAL A 21 1.17 -17.18 -7.78
CA VAL A 21 2.48 -17.39 -8.44
C VAL A 21 3.26 -18.47 -7.69
N SER A 22 2.73 -19.69 -7.75
CA SER A 22 3.17 -20.84 -6.93
C SER A 22 4.64 -21.24 -7.11
N LYS A 23 5.24 -20.98 -8.29
CA LYS A 23 6.65 -21.30 -8.59
C LYS A 23 7.65 -20.53 -7.71
N LEU A 24 7.36 -19.26 -7.41
CA LEU A 24 8.20 -18.45 -6.53
C LEU A 24 7.96 -18.84 -5.06
N GLY A 25 6.69 -18.93 -4.70
CA GLY A 25 6.22 -19.40 -3.40
C GLY A 25 6.76 -18.61 -2.21
N VAL A 26 6.77 -19.26 -1.04
CA VAL A 26 7.32 -18.70 0.19
C VAL A 26 8.82 -19.00 0.27
N ARG A 27 9.62 -17.96 0.46
CA ARG A 27 11.07 -18.08 0.65
C ARG A 27 11.53 -17.48 1.97
N THR A 28 12.70 -17.90 2.41
CA THR A 28 13.37 -17.27 3.55
C THR A 28 13.96 -15.94 3.09
N SER A 29 13.75 -14.89 3.88
CA SER A 29 14.35 -13.57 3.70
C SER A 29 15.03 -13.14 4.99
N TYR A 30 15.88 -12.12 4.92
CA TYR A 30 16.64 -11.60 6.06
C TYR A 30 16.37 -10.11 6.25
N ILE A 31 15.89 -9.75 7.43
CA ILE A 31 15.79 -8.35 7.86
C ILE A 31 17.07 -8.03 8.62
N HIS A 32 17.86 -7.12 8.07
CA HIS A 32 19.19 -6.78 8.59
C HIS A 32 19.16 -5.81 9.77
N THR A 33 18.01 -5.20 10.04
CA THR A 33 17.80 -4.29 11.19
C THR A 33 17.18 -5.03 12.38
N PRO A 34 17.37 -4.54 13.61
CA PRO A 34 16.72 -5.11 14.79
C PRO A 34 15.19 -5.09 14.67
N VAL A 35 14.55 -6.19 15.05
CA VAL A 35 13.08 -6.34 15.08
C VAL A 35 12.64 -6.72 16.49
N LYS A 36 11.77 -5.91 17.10
CA LYS A 36 11.16 -6.15 18.42
C LYS A 36 9.88 -7.00 18.27
N PRO A 37 9.41 -7.68 19.34
CA PRO A 37 8.15 -8.42 19.29
C PRO A 37 6.94 -7.58 18.86
N GLY A 38 5.98 -8.23 18.19
CA GLY A 38 4.77 -7.62 17.66
C GLY A 38 4.92 -7.06 16.24
N PRO A 39 5.64 -7.77 15.35
CA PRO A 39 6.95 -7.31 14.91
C PRO A 39 6.98 -5.79 14.66
N ARG A 40 7.94 -5.12 15.27
CA ARG A 40 8.04 -3.67 15.19
C ARG A 40 9.47 -3.17 15.25
N ASP A 41 9.67 -1.97 14.76
CA ASP A 41 10.91 -1.20 14.85
C ASP A 41 10.59 0.30 15.01
N ASP A 42 11.54 1.17 14.64
CA ASP A 42 11.42 2.63 14.75
C ASP A 42 10.47 3.26 13.73
N LYS A 43 10.14 2.57 12.64
CA LYS A 43 9.26 3.09 11.57
C LYS A 43 7.99 2.27 11.39
N ILE A 44 7.95 1.01 11.81
CA ILE A 44 6.85 0.11 11.51
C ILE A 44 6.38 -0.59 12.78
N VAL A 45 5.07 -0.69 12.97
CA VAL A 45 4.46 -1.50 14.05
C VAL A 45 3.27 -2.30 13.52
N VAL A 46 3.20 -3.59 13.83
CA VAL A 46 1.98 -4.38 13.57
C VAL A 46 0.99 -4.20 14.73
N ALA A 47 -0.25 -3.87 14.39
CA ALA A 47 -1.31 -3.68 15.38
C ALA A 47 -1.59 -4.97 16.14
N ASN A 48 -1.36 -4.97 17.45
CA ASN A 48 -1.53 -6.15 18.30
C ASN A 48 -2.90 -6.26 19.00
N LYS A 49 -3.75 -5.27 18.79
CA LYS A 49 -5.11 -5.17 19.33
C LYS A 49 -5.98 -4.39 18.36
N PRO A 50 -7.32 -4.51 18.44
CA PRO A 50 -8.19 -3.68 17.63
C PRO A 50 -7.98 -2.19 17.92
N ILE A 51 -7.97 -1.38 16.86
CA ILE A 51 -7.84 0.08 16.93
C ILE A 51 -9.09 0.71 16.33
N ARG A 52 -9.58 1.80 16.94
CA ARG A 52 -10.66 2.62 16.39
C ARG A 52 -10.06 3.89 15.82
N TYR A 53 -10.29 4.12 14.54
CA TYR A 53 -9.89 5.33 13.84
C TYR A 53 -11.09 6.25 13.67
N SER A 54 -10.88 7.55 13.85
CA SER A 54 -11.90 8.56 13.58
C SER A 54 -12.02 8.78 12.07
N ASN A 55 -13.25 8.90 11.58
CA ASN A 55 -13.53 9.21 10.18
C ASN A 55 -13.67 10.73 9.93
N GLY A 56 -13.48 11.57 10.96
CA GLY A 56 -13.58 13.03 10.86
C GLY A 56 -15.02 13.58 10.88
N ASP A 57 -16.03 12.76 10.62
CA ASP A 57 -17.47 13.08 10.67
C ASP A 57 -18.14 12.70 12.02
N GLY A 58 -17.33 12.31 13.01
CA GLY A 58 -17.79 11.83 14.31
C GLY A 58 -18.21 10.34 14.32
N THR A 59 -17.98 9.61 13.24
CA THR A 59 -18.03 8.14 13.19
C THR A 59 -16.63 7.54 13.37
N PHE A 60 -16.57 6.24 13.65
CA PHE A 60 -15.32 5.51 13.85
C PHE A 60 -15.31 4.21 13.07
N THR A 61 -14.16 3.91 12.50
CA THR A 61 -13.88 2.63 11.85
C THR A 61 -13.02 1.77 12.75
N LYS A 62 -13.42 0.53 13.00
CA LYS A 62 -12.67 -0.41 13.84
C LYS A 62 -11.85 -1.36 12.96
N MET A 63 -10.52 -1.30 13.09
CA MET A 63 -9.62 -2.26 12.46
C MET A 63 -9.21 -3.34 13.45
N LYS A 64 -9.22 -4.59 12.99
CA LYS A 64 -8.74 -5.75 13.77
C LYS A 64 -7.22 -5.67 13.97
N GLY A 65 -6.75 -6.14 15.11
CA GLY A 65 -5.34 -6.42 15.35
C GLY A 65 -5.07 -7.91 15.31
N VAL A 66 -3.79 -8.29 15.33
CA VAL A 66 -3.35 -9.69 15.37
C VAL A 66 -2.67 -10.01 16.70
N LYS A 67 -2.60 -11.27 17.08
CA LYS A 67 -1.85 -11.65 18.29
C LYS A 67 -0.38 -11.25 18.15
N THR A 68 0.21 -10.77 19.25
CA THR A 68 1.64 -10.41 19.28
C THR A 68 2.48 -11.65 18.97
N VAL A 69 3.41 -11.51 18.02
CA VAL A 69 4.37 -12.56 17.67
C VAL A 69 5.78 -12.18 18.11
N GLY A 70 6.54 -13.14 18.63
CA GLY A 70 7.90 -12.95 19.10
C GLY A 70 8.90 -13.80 18.32
N LYS A 71 10.18 -13.44 18.43
CA LYS A 71 11.29 -14.24 17.89
C LYS A 71 11.34 -15.61 18.58
N ASN A 72 11.76 -16.64 17.85
CA ASN A 72 12.03 -17.97 18.39
C ASN A 72 13.36 -17.99 19.17
N LYS A 73 13.75 -19.15 19.74
CA LYS A 73 15.01 -19.31 20.50
C LYS A 73 16.28 -18.95 19.72
N LYS A 74 16.23 -18.91 18.38
CA LYS A 74 17.34 -18.54 17.49
C LYS A 74 17.33 -17.05 17.12
N GLY A 75 16.41 -16.25 17.68
CA GLY A 75 16.27 -14.84 17.34
C GLY A 75 15.54 -14.58 16.02
N ASP A 76 14.86 -15.59 15.45
CA ASP A 76 14.20 -15.49 14.15
C ASP A 76 12.67 -15.42 14.23
N LEU A 77 12.03 -14.85 13.22
CA LEU A 77 10.57 -14.78 13.05
C LEU A 77 10.11 -15.77 11.96
N MET A 78 10.37 -17.05 12.18
CA MET A 78 10.10 -18.11 11.20
C MET A 78 8.80 -18.84 11.54
N PHE A 79 7.71 -18.50 10.83
CA PHE A 79 6.38 -19.10 11.02
C PHE A 79 5.91 -19.87 9.80
N SER A 80 5.12 -20.93 10.01
CA SER A 80 4.61 -21.75 8.92
C SER A 80 3.48 -21.05 8.14
N PRO A 81 3.57 -20.92 6.80
CA PRO A 81 2.50 -20.36 5.96
C PRO A 81 1.30 -21.32 5.78
N LYS A 82 1.27 -22.44 6.51
CA LYS A 82 0.17 -23.42 6.50
C LYS A 82 -0.40 -23.69 7.90
N LYS A 83 0.47 -23.74 8.93
CA LYS A 83 0.08 -24.10 10.30
C LYS A 83 -0.06 -22.89 11.23
N GLU A 84 0.57 -21.76 10.90
CA GLU A 84 0.64 -20.58 11.77
C GLU A 84 0.25 -19.31 11.01
N LEU A 85 -0.85 -19.38 10.25
CA LEU A 85 -1.26 -18.37 9.27
C LEU A 85 -1.29 -16.95 9.82
N GLU A 86 -1.98 -16.68 10.94
CA GLU A 86 -2.05 -15.33 11.52
C GLU A 86 -0.66 -14.77 11.89
N LYS A 87 0.23 -15.61 12.42
CA LYS A 87 1.60 -15.22 12.76
C LYS A 87 2.44 -14.98 11.52
N PHE A 88 2.29 -15.86 10.53
CA PHE A 88 2.95 -15.75 9.25
C PHE A 88 2.51 -14.46 8.53
N ASP A 89 1.21 -14.19 8.44
CA ASP A 89 0.66 -12.98 7.80
C ASP A 89 1.20 -11.71 8.48
N ALA A 90 1.25 -11.69 9.81
CA ALA A 90 1.83 -10.58 10.57
C ALA A 90 3.31 -10.31 10.25
N VAL A 91 4.14 -11.37 10.22
CA VAL A 91 5.57 -11.23 9.94
C VAL A 91 5.84 -10.97 8.46
N HIS A 92 5.13 -11.64 7.57
CA HIS A 92 5.24 -11.46 6.13
C HIS A 92 4.92 -10.02 5.74
N THR A 93 3.78 -9.48 6.20
CA THR A 93 3.38 -8.09 5.91
C THR A 93 4.43 -7.12 6.42
N PHE A 94 4.85 -7.25 7.70
CA PHE A 94 5.91 -6.43 8.26
C PHE A 94 7.21 -6.49 7.44
N ALA A 95 7.62 -7.69 7.04
CA ALA A 95 8.85 -7.90 6.30
C ALA A 95 8.82 -7.22 4.93
N VAL A 96 7.70 -7.32 4.18
CA VAL A 96 7.56 -6.68 2.87
C VAL A 96 7.57 -5.15 3.01
N VAL A 97 6.83 -4.58 3.97
CA VAL A 97 6.87 -3.13 4.26
C VAL A 97 8.31 -2.68 4.59
N ARG A 98 9.02 -3.44 5.43
CA ARG A 98 10.43 -3.17 5.78
C ARG A 98 11.37 -3.28 4.58
N GLN A 99 11.13 -4.21 3.65
CA GLN A 99 11.89 -4.32 2.41
C GLN A 99 11.69 -3.11 1.50
N VAL A 100 10.44 -2.63 1.33
CA VAL A 100 10.16 -1.40 0.57
C VAL A 100 10.86 -0.19 1.17
N VAL A 101 10.72 0.03 2.49
CA VAL A 101 11.39 1.13 3.20
C VAL A 101 12.91 1.06 3.00
N THR A 102 13.50 -0.13 3.17
CA THR A 102 14.94 -0.35 2.96
C THR A 102 15.36 -0.04 1.53
N MET A 103 14.59 -0.47 0.53
CA MET A 103 14.88 -0.24 -0.89
C MET A 103 14.97 1.26 -1.19
N PHE A 104 13.97 2.04 -0.74
CA PHE A 104 13.94 3.49 -0.94
C PHE A 104 15.03 4.22 -0.15
N GLU A 105 15.28 3.86 1.12
CA GLU A 105 16.38 4.44 1.89
C GLU A 105 17.74 4.20 1.22
N ARG A 106 17.97 3.00 0.67
CA ARG A 106 19.17 2.71 -0.10
C ARG A 106 19.23 3.52 -1.39
N ALA A 107 18.11 3.71 -2.09
CA ALA A 107 18.06 4.53 -3.30
C ALA A 107 18.42 5.99 -3.02
N LEU A 108 17.83 6.60 -1.98
CA LEU A 108 18.15 7.95 -1.53
C LEU A 108 19.65 8.10 -1.20
N ARG A 109 20.22 7.12 -0.48
CA ARG A 109 21.65 7.10 -0.15
C ARG A 109 22.56 6.96 -1.38
N ARG A 110 22.23 6.08 -2.33
CA ARG A 110 22.99 5.92 -3.59
C ARG A 110 23.04 7.24 -4.36
N MET A 111 21.95 7.99 -4.36
CA MET A 111 21.83 9.30 -5.01
C MET A 111 22.38 10.46 -4.18
N LYS A 112 22.92 10.21 -2.98
CA LYS A 112 23.40 11.22 -2.03
C LYS A 112 22.34 12.29 -1.68
N ILE A 113 21.07 11.90 -1.64
CA ILE A 113 19.97 12.77 -1.23
C ILE A 113 19.95 12.83 0.30
N SER A 114 20.00 14.04 0.86
CA SER A 114 20.05 14.28 2.31
C SER A 114 18.70 14.09 3.01
N GLN A 115 17.59 14.12 2.27
CA GLN A 115 16.25 13.86 2.81
C GLN A 115 16.17 12.44 3.37
N SER A 116 15.92 12.34 4.68
CA SER A 116 15.60 11.06 5.33
C SER A 116 14.16 10.65 5.03
N LEU A 117 13.92 9.35 4.88
CA LEU A 117 12.57 8.80 4.76
C LEU A 117 11.90 8.76 6.14
N GLU A 118 11.36 9.89 6.60
CA GLU A 118 10.46 9.96 7.76
C GLU A 118 9.02 10.01 7.27
N TRP A 119 8.10 9.33 7.98
CA TRP A 119 6.69 9.40 7.64
C TRP A 119 6.18 10.84 7.70
N GLN A 120 5.13 11.15 6.94
CA GLN A 120 4.62 12.52 6.86
C GLN A 120 4.18 13.10 8.23
N TRP A 121 3.94 12.26 9.23
CA TRP A 121 3.62 12.64 10.61
C TRP A 121 4.82 12.52 11.58
N GLY A 122 6.05 12.47 11.05
CA GLY A 122 7.30 12.38 11.82
C GLY A 122 7.64 10.96 12.29
N LYS A 123 8.25 10.86 13.47
CA LYS A 123 8.89 9.64 14.00
C LYS A 123 7.93 8.56 14.53
N THR A 124 6.62 8.79 14.49
CA THR A 124 5.66 7.76 14.94
C THR A 124 5.64 6.62 13.92
N PRO A 125 5.81 5.36 14.30
CA PRO A 125 5.74 4.24 13.37
C PRO A 125 4.38 4.18 12.63
N ILE A 126 4.41 3.80 11.36
CA ILE A 126 3.20 3.44 10.61
C ILE A 126 2.62 2.14 11.19
N THR A 127 1.30 2.11 11.38
CA THR A 127 0.60 0.94 11.91
C THR A 127 0.15 0.02 10.77
N ILE A 128 0.52 -1.25 10.85
CA ILE A 128 0.07 -2.27 9.89
C ILE A 128 -1.07 -3.07 10.50
N HIS A 129 -2.16 -3.21 9.77
CA HIS A 129 -3.24 -4.16 10.01
C HIS A 129 -3.20 -5.27 8.94
N PRO A 130 -2.52 -6.41 9.17
CA PRO A 130 -2.43 -7.50 8.20
C PRO A 130 -3.79 -8.13 7.89
N ASN A 131 -4.73 -8.07 8.84
CA ASN A 131 -6.11 -8.46 8.62
C ASN A 131 -6.97 -7.46 9.38
N ALA A 132 -7.39 -6.41 8.70
CA ALA A 132 -8.15 -5.29 9.22
C ALA A 132 -9.65 -5.62 9.35
N GLY A 133 -10.17 -6.54 8.54
CA GLY A 133 -11.59 -6.87 8.47
C GLY A 133 -11.95 -7.70 7.23
N TYR A 134 -13.27 -7.84 6.99
CA TYR A 134 -13.78 -8.43 5.75
C TYR A 134 -14.08 -7.31 4.76
N TRP A 135 -13.27 -7.22 3.70
CA TRP A 135 -13.47 -6.29 2.59
C TRP A 135 -12.55 -6.71 1.44
N ASP A 136 -12.99 -6.53 0.20
CA ASP A 136 -12.25 -6.79 -1.01
C ASP A 136 -11.32 -5.61 -1.36
N ASN A 137 -10.41 -5.30 -0.44
CA ASN A 137 -9.60 -4.08 -0.53
C ASN A 137 -8.25 -4.14 0.22
N ALA A 138 -7.40 -3.16 -0.02
CA ALA A 138 -6.24 -2.77 0.78
C ALA A 138 -6.08 -1.26 0.67
N PHE A 139 -5.49 -0.60 1.66
CA PHE A 139 -5.21 0.84 1.56
C PHE A 139 -4.16 1.38 2.51
N TYR A 140 -3.49 2.44 2.07
CA TYR A 140 -2.82 3.43 2.91
C TYR A 140 -3.78 4.55 3.33
N ASN A 141 -3.70 4.97 4.61
CA ASN A 141 -4.43 6.15 5.09
C ASN A 141 -3.52 7.03 5.97
N ARG A 142 -3.29 8.27 5.50
CA ARG A 142 -2.46 9.28 6.20
C ARG A 142 -3.00 9.64 7.58
N ASP A 143 -4.30 9.92 7.69
CA ASP A 143 -4.92 10.40 8.93
C ASP A 143 -4.90 9.33 10.03
N TRP A 144 -5.01 8.07 9.62
CA TRP A 144 -4.93 6.91 10.51
C TRP A 144 -3.51 6.43 10.74
N LYS A 145 -2.55 6.93 9.96
CA LYS A 145 -1.13 6.54 10.00
C LYS A 145 -0.98 5.03 9.81
N ALA A 146 -1.74 4.47 8.87
CA ALA A 146 -1.95 3.04 8.80
C ALA A 146 -1.95 2.47 7.39
N LEU A 147 -1.48 1.22 7.29
CA LEU A 147 -1.71 0.31 6.16
C LEU A 147 -2.74 -0.73 6.59
N CYS A 148 -3.83 -0.86 5.84
CA CYS A 148 -4.94 -1.74 6.15
C CYS A 148 -5.13 -2.77 5.03
N PHE A 149 -4.95 -4.04 5.37
CA PHE A 149 -5.16 -5.16 4.46
C PHE A 149 -6.34 -6.00 4.94
N PHE A 150 -7.14 -6.52 4.01
CA PHE A 150 -8.40 -7.19 4.31
C PHE A 150 -8.45 -8.59 3.71
N SER A 151 -9.53 -9.29 4.00
CA SER A 151 -9.81 -10.60 3.46
C SER A 151 -11.23 -10.68 2.92
N PHE A 152 -11.45 -11.44 1.85
CA PHE A 152 -12.77 -11.60 1.23
C PHE A 152 -12.90 -12.93 0.50
N TYR A 153 -14.14 -13.37 0.27
CA TYR A 153 -14.42 -14.50 -0.62
C TYR A 153 -14.62 -14.01 -2.06
N PRO A 154 -14.00 -14.65 -3.07
CA PRO A 154 -14.22 -14.28 -4.47
C PRO A 154 -15.69 -14.28 -4.88
N GLY A 155 -16.23 -13.12 -5.25
CA GLY A 155 -17.65 -12.94 -5.57
C GLY A 155 -18.58 -13.22 -4.38
N ASP A 156 -18.09 -13.03 -3.15
CA ASP A 156 -18.79 -13.33 -1.89
C ASP A 156 -19.27 -14.78 -1.74
N ASP A 157 -18.64 -15.71 -2.48
CA ASP A 157 -18.94 -17.14 -2.41
C ASP A 157 -18.09 -17.84 -1.35
N ALA A 158 -18.68 -18.10 -0.18
CA ALA A 158 -18.03 -18.75 0.96
C ALA A 158 -17.53 -20.18 0.70
N ASN A 159 -17.89 -20.79 -0.44
CA ASN A 159 -17.35 -22.11 -0.83
C ASN A 159 -15.97 -22.00 -1.50
N LYS A 160 -15.55 -20.79 -1.89
CA LYS A 160 -14.22 -20.53 -2.46
C LYS A 160 -13.22 -20.23 -1.36
N GLU A 161 -11.93 -20.41 -1.67
CA GLU A 161 -10.88 -20.04 -0.74
C GLU A 161 -10.87 -18.50 -0.51
N MET A 162 -10.78 -18.10 0.75
CA MET A 162 -10.69 -16.70 1.13
C MET A 162 -9.34 -16.12 0.68
N ILE A 163 -9.40 -14.97 0.01
CA ILE A 163 -8.23 -14.19 -0.40
C ILE A 163 -7.86 -13.23 0.73
N TYR A 164 -6.56 -13.07 0.98
CA TYR A 164 -6.01 -12.14 1.97
C TYR A 164 -5.06 -11.18 1.27
N THR A 165 -5.38 -9.88 1.23
CA THR A 165 -4.54 -8.90 0.51
C THR A 165 -3.16 -8.71 1.14
N CYS A 166 -3.01 -9.00 2.42
CA CYS A 166 -1.73 -9.01 3.12
C CYS A 166 -0.78 -10.16 2.73
N ARG A 167 -1.22 -11.11 1.91
CA ARG A 167 -0.36 -12.20 1.40
C ARG A 167 0.21 -11.89 0.03
N SER A 168 -0.30 -10.87 -0.65
CA SER A 168 0.18 -10.42 -1.94
C SER A 168 1.35 -9.46 -1.73
N PHE A 169 2.53 -9.91 -2.17
CA PHE A 169 3.79 -9.16 -2.05
C PHE A 169 3.70 -7.79 -2.73
N ASP A 170 3.10 -7.77 -3.91
CA ASP A 170 2.85 -6.59 -4.73
C ASP A 170 1.77 -5.66 -4.16
N ILE A 171 0.65 -6.15 -3.61
CA ILE A 171 -0.32 -5.26 -2.94
C ILE A 171 0.31 -4.60 -1.70
N ILE A 172 1.07 -5.34 -0.88
CA ILE A 172 1.77 -4.72 0.25
C ILE A 172 2.78 -3.67 -0.23
N ALA A 173 3.50 -3.95 -1.32
CA ALA A 173 4.44 -3.01 -1.91
C ALA A 173 3.75 -1.75 -2.42
N HIS A 174 2.61 -1.89 -3.10
CA HIS A 174 1.79 -0.79 -3.62
C HIS A 174 1.36 0.17 -2.51
N GLU A 175 0.71 -0.35 -1.45
CA GLU A 175 0.23 0.47 -0.35
C GLU A 175 1.36 1.14 0.44
N THR A 176 2.48 0.42 0.59
CA THR A 176 3.68 1.01 1.21
C THR A 176 4.27 2.11 0.32
N GLY A 177 4.18 1.95 -1.01
CA GLY A 177 4.55 2.94 -2.00
C GLY A 177 3.81 4.26 -1.79
N HIS A 178 2.51 4.24 -1.52
CA HIS A 178 1.76 5.45 -1.17
C HIS A 178 2.31 6.14 0.09
N ALA A 179 2.57 5.39 1.17
CA ALA A 179 3.15 5.94 2.39
C ALA A 179 4.55 6.55 2.18
N VAL A 180 5.36 5.90 1.33
CA VAL A 180 6.68 6.41 0.94
C VAL A 180 6.56 7.68 0.10
N LEU A 181 5.67 7.69 -0.90
CA LEU A 181 5.46 8.88 -1.72
C LEU A 181 4.97 10.04 -0.89
N ASP A 182 4.05 9.79 0.04
CA ASP A 182 3.55 10.79 0.97
C ASP A 182 4.69 11.37 1.85
N SER A 183 5.64 10.54 2.24
CA SER A 183 6.84 10.98 2.97
C SER A 183 7.79 11.84 2.12
N LEU A 184 7.92 11.52 0.83
CA LEU A 184 8.83 12.21 -0.09
C LEU A 184 8.23 13.49 -0.66
N ARG A 185 6.95 13.46 -1.01
CA ARG A 185 6.17 14.51 -1.67
C ARG A 185 4.76 14.59 -1.07
N PRO A 186 4.61 15.14 0.15
CA PRO A 186 3.31 15.22 0.82
C PRO A 186 2.27 16.06 0.06
N GLY A 187 2.71 17.03 -0.74
CA GLY A 187 1.84 17.84 -1.61
C GLY A 187 1.17 17.05 -2.74
N TRP A 188 1.56 15.79 -2.96
CA TRP A 188 0.91 14.90 -3.94
C TRP A 188 -0.20 14.05 -3.32
N TYR A 189 -0.43 14.16 -2.02
CA TYR A 189 -1.61 13.62 -1.33
C TYR A 189 -2.49 14.79 -0.92
N ASP A 190 -3.12 15.38 -1.94
CA ASP A 190 -4.04 16.52 -1.85
C ASP A 190 -5.32 16.19 -2.62
N ASP A 191 -6.46 16.44 -1.98
CA ASP A 191 -7.79 16.19 -2.52
C ASP A 191 -8.18 17.16 -3.66
N GLU A 192 -7.42 18.24 -3.84
CA GLU A 192 -7.61 19.23 -4.91
C GLU A 192 -6.55 19.15 -6.02
N ALA A 193 -5.70 18.13 -5.97
CA ALA A 193 -4.67 17.92 -6.98
C ALA A 193 -5.26 17.64 -8.36
N ILE A 194 -4.55 18.03 -9.42
CA ILE A 194 -4.90 17.64 -10.79
C ILE A 194 -4.92 16.11 -10.94
N VAL A 195 -5.78 15.58 -11.82
CA VAL A 195 -5.91 14.13 -12.05
C VAL A 195 -4.57 13.46 -12.33
N GLN A 196 -3.67 14.10 -13.07
CA GLN A 196 -2.35 13.52 -13.35
C GLN A 196 -1.51 13.33 -12.07
N THR A 197 -1.63 14.20 -11.07
CA THR A 197 -0.93 14.00 -9.79
C THR A 197 -1.49 12.78 -9.05
N GLY A 198 -2.82 12.59 -9.05
CA GLY A 198 -3.43 11.37 -8.52
C GLY A 198 -3.01 10.11 -9.30
N ALA A 199 -2.89 10.21 -10.63
CA ALA A 199 -2.42 9.11 -11.46
C ALA A 199 -0.92 8.82 -11.27
N LEU A 200 -0.09 9.83 -10.96
CA LEU A 200 1.28 9.64 -10.52
C LEU A 200 1.33 8.93 -9.17
N HIS A 201 0.40 9.25 -8.28
CA HIS A 201 0.27 8.62 -6.97
C HIS A 201 0.05 7.10 -7.10
N GLU A 202 -0.92 6.70 -7.93
CA GLU A 202 -1.19 5.29 -8.28
C GLU A 202 -0.04 4.64 -9.03
N SER A 203 0.54 5.35 -10.01
CA SER A 203 1.66 4.82 -10.79
C SER A 203 2.88 4.56 -9.91
N PHE A 204 3.13 5.41 -8.92
CA PHE A 204 4.20 5.19 -7.95
C PHE A 204 3.97 3.94 -7.10
N GLY A 205 2.72 3.66 -6.71
CA GLY A 205 2.35 2.39 -6.06
C GLY A 205 2.70 1.19 -6.95
N ASP A 206 2.24 1.20 -8.21
CA ASP A 206 2.52 0.13 -9.18
C ASP A 206 4.02 -0.05 -9.46
N LEU A 207 4.75 1.06 -9.62
CA LEU A 207 6.18 1.04 -9.84
C LEU A 207 6.94 0.57 -8.60
N THR A 208 6.43 0.82 -7.39
CA THR A 208 7.01 0.28 -6.15
C THR A 208 6.97 -1.25 -6.16
N CYS A 209 5.90 -1.87 -6.69
CA CYS A 209 5.83 -3.33 -6.87
C CYS A 209 6.95 -3.83 -7.79
N ILE A 210 7.10 -3.18 -8.96
CA ILE A 210 8.14 -3.52 -9.94
C ILE A 210 9.53 -3.36 -9.34
N PHE A 211 9.81 -2.22 -8.72
CA PHE A 211 11.12 -1.93 -8.13
C PHE A 211 11.45 -2.89 -7.00
N LEU A 212 10.47 -3.22 -6.15
CA LEU A 212 10.69 -4.17 -5.06
C LEU A 212 11.02 -5.56 -5.61
N MET A 213 10.29 -6.05 -6.62
CA MET A 213 10.63 -7.31 -7.29
C MET A 213 12.05 -7.28 -7.87
N LEU A 214 12.44 -6.17 -8.51
CA LEU A 214 13.78 -6.00 -9.07
C LEU A 214 14.89 -5.79 -8.02
N ASP A 215 14.56 -5.45 -6.77
CA ASP A 215 15.51 -5.42 -5.64
C ASP A 215 15.65 -6.79 -4.96
N GLN A 216 14.98 -7.82 -5.46
CA GLN A 216 15.12 -9.21 -5.00
C GLN A 216 15.83 -10.06 -6.08
N MET A 217 17.11 -10.39 -5.86
CA MET A 217 17.90 -11.16 -6.83
C MET A 217 17.24 -12.51 -7.18
N ASP A 218 16.64 -13.20 -6.21
CA ASP A 218 15.94 -14.46 -6.43
C ASP A 218 14.68 -14.31 -7.30
N ILE A 219 14.05 -13.13 -7.30
CA ILE A 219 12.96 -12.80 -8.21
C ILE A 219 13.52 -12.44 -9.60
N CYS A 220 14.61 -11.67 -9.70
CA CYS A 220 15.28 -11.40 -10.97
C CYS A 220 15.67 -12.68 -11.72
N GLU A 221 16.23 -13.67 -11.02
CA GLU A 221 16.54 -15.00 -11.58
C GLU A 221 15.28 -15.69 -12.12
N ALA A 222 14.18 -15.68 -11.36
CA ALA A 222 12.91 -16.25 -11.79
C ALA A 222 12.32 -15.52 -13.00
N ILE A 223 12.41 -14.19 -13.04
CA ILE A 223 11.98 -13.36 -14.18
C ILE A 223 12.72 -13.78 -15.44
N ILE A 224 14.05 -13.88 -15.38
CA ILE A 224 14.85 -14.27 -16.54
C ILE A 224 14.52 -15.70 -16.98
N ALA A 225 14.43 -16.64 -16.04
CA ALA A 225 14.15 -18.04 -16.32
C ALA A 225 12.77 -18.23 -16.99
N GLU A 226 11.73 -17.56 -16.49
CA GLU A 226 10.37 -17.71 -17.03
C GLU A 226 10.17 -16.95 -18.34
N SER A 227 10.74 -15.76 -18.45
CA SER A 227 10.64 -14.93 -19.66
C SER A 227 11.57 -15.38 -20.79
N LYS A 228 12.59 -16.20 -20.47
CA LYS A 228 13.76 -16.45 -21.34
C LYS A 228 14.42 -15.14 -21.78
N GLY A 229 14.54 -14.19 -20.84
CA GLY A 229 15.11 -12.86 -21.07
C GLY A 229 14.28 -11.92 -21.95
N ASN A 230 12.98 -12.21 -22.19
CA ASN A 230 12.07 -11.31 -22.91
C ASN A 230 10.97 -10.78 -21.96
N LEU A 231 11.19 -9.58 -21.44
CA LEU A 231 10.31 -8.90 -20.49
C LEU A 231 8.94 -8.49 -21.07
N HIS A 232 8.72 -8.55 -22.39
CA HIS A 232 7.38 -8.33 -22.99
C HIS A 232 6.60 -9.62 -23.20
N LYS A 233 7.08 -10.74 -22.65
CA LYS A 233 6.24 -11.92 -22.51
C LYS A 233 5.23 -11.70 -21.39
N LYS A 234 4.10 -12.39 -21.51
CA LYS A 234 3.08 -12.42 -20.48
C LYS A 234 3.44 -13.43 -19.39
N PHE A 235 3.85 -12.94 -18.23
CA PHE A 235 4.16 -13.74 -17.02
C PHE A 235 3.97 -12.87 -15.77
N PHE A 236 4.24 -13.40 -14.58
CA PHE A 236 3.87 -12.79 -13.30
C PHE A 236 4.45 -11.38 -13.05
N PHE A 237 5.60 -11.04 -13.64
CA PHE A 237 6.33 -9.81 -13.32
C PHE A 237 5.58 -8.54 -13.72
N THR A 238 4.78 -8.62 -14.78
CA THR A 238 4.08 -7.45 -15.31
C THR A 238 2.70 -7.28 -14.69
N ILE A 239 2.19 -8.29 -13.99
CA ILE A 239 0.84 -8.32 -13.44
C ILE A 239 0.86 -7.91 -11.97
N ILE A 240 -0.05 -7.00 -11.60
CA ILE A 240 -0.19 -6.50 -10.23
C ILE A 240 -1.50 -7.03 -9.65
N GLY A 241 -1.44 -7.61 -8.46
CA GLY A 241 -2.56 -8.18 -7.71
C GLY A 241 -3.25 -9.32 -8.47
N GLU A 242 -2.51 -10.37 -8.81
CA GLU A 242 -3.00 -11.46 -9.68
C GLU A 242 -4.18 -12.23 -9.04
N GLN A 243 -3.99 -12.80 -7.84
CA GLN A 243 -5.05 -13.52 -7.12
C GLN A 243 -6.19 -12.58 -6.77
N PHE A 244 -5.87 -11.38 -6.30
CA PHE A 244 -6.85 -10.37 -5.96
C PHE A 244 -7.72 -10.02 -7.17
N GLY A 245 -7.12 -9.59 -8.29
CA GLY A 245 -7.83 -9.26 -9.52
C GLY A 245 -8.67 -10.42 -10.06
N LYS A 246 -8.17 -11.65 -10.02
CA LYS A 246 -8.96 -12.84 -10.38
C LYS A 246 -10.16 -13.05 -9.45
N GLY A 247 -9.97 -12.90 -8.15
CA GLY A 247 -11.05 -12.98 -7.16
C GLY A 247 -12.13 -11.92 -7.35
N LEU A 248 -11.75 -10.83 -8.00
CA LEU A 248 -12.58 -9.71 -8.41
C LEU A 248 -13.22 -9.86 -9.81
N GLY A 249 -12.94 -10.95 -10.52
CA GLY A 249 -13.48 -11.23 -11.86
C GLY A 249 -12.62 -10.72 -13.02
N TYR A 250 -11.45 -10.13 -12.77
CA TYR A 250 -10.51 -9.76 -13.83
C TYR A 250 -9.76 -10.98 -14.37
N LYS A 251 -9.41 -10.96 -15.66
CA LYS A 251 -8.80 -12.12 -16.34
C LYS A 251 -7.36 -12.41 -15.91
N LEU A 252 -6.60 -11.40 -15.48
CA LEU A 252 -5.17 -11.52 -15.18
C LEU A 252 -4.85 -11.09 -13.76
N GLY A 253 -4.99 -9.81 -13.49
CA GLY A 253 -4.82 -9.16 -12.19
C GLY A 253 -5.50 -7.79 -12.26
N LEU A 254 -5.23 -6.91 -11.30
CA LEU A 254 -5.76 -5.54 -11.31
C LEU A 254 -5.24 -4.75 -12.50
N ARG A 255 -3.92 -4.80 -12.73
CA ARG A 255 -3.23 -4.01 -13.76
C ARG A 255 -2.10 -4.82 -14.39
N ASN A 256 -1.66 -4.35 -15.55
CA ASN A 256 -0.50 -4.88 -16.27
C ASN A 256 0.44 -3.70 -16.61
N ALA A 257 1.66 -3.75 -16.09
CA ALA A 257 2.69 -2.76 -16.36
C ALA A 257 3.12 -2.76 -17.83
N ASP A 258 3.20 -3.95 -18.46
CA ASP A 258 3.50 -4.10 -19.89
C ASP A 258 2.25 -3.78 -20.73
N ASN A 259 2.12 -2.52 -21.14
CA ASN A 259 0.95 -2.01 -21.85
C ASN A 259 1.29 -0.82 -22.75
N ASN A 260 0.57 -0.66 -23.85
CA ASN A 260 0.77 0.43 -24.83
C ASN A 260 -0.24 1.59 -24.69
N LEU A 261 -0.78 1.83 -23.48
CA LEU A 261 -1.73 2.92 -23.28
C LEU A 261 -1.05 4.28 -23.41
N ASN A 262 -1.77 5.23 -24.01
CA ASN A 262 -1.38 6.64 -24.10
C ASN A 262 -2.47 7.51 -23.47
N LEU A 263 -2.18 8.79 -23.24
CA LEU A 263 -3.11 9.72 -22.59
C LEU A 263 -4.52 9.72 -23.20
N THR A 264 -4.62 9.70 -24.53
CA THR A 264 -5.93 9.72 -25.23
C THR A 264 -6.76 8.44 -25.05
N LYS A 265 -6.14 7.31 -24.69
CA LYS A 265 -6.82 6.00 -24.58
C LYS A 265 -7.05 5.56 -23.14
N ALA A 266 -6.44 6.22 -22.16
CA ALA A 266 -6.44 5.75 -20.78
C ALA A 266 -7.69 6.15 -19.96
N GLY A 267 -8.47 7.12 -20.45
CA GLY A 267 -9.56 7.72 -19.68
C GLY A 267 -9.07 8.71 -18.63
N ASN A 268 -10.00 9.18 -17.78
CA ASN A 268 -9.74 10.22 -16.76
C ASN A 268 -9.72 9.70 -15.33
N GLU A 269 -9.95 8.40 -15.14
CA GLU A 269 -9.89 7.77 -13.82
C GLU A 269 -8.42 7.44 -13.49
N VAL A 270 -7.93 7.70 -12.27
CA VAL A 270 -6.49 7.68 -12.00
C VAL A 270 -5.86 6.30 -12.08
N HIS A 271 -6.53 5.23 -11.68
CA HIS A 271 -5.96 3.88 -11.80
C HIS A 271 -5.83 3.49 -13.27
N SER A 272 -6.70 4.01 -14.13
CA SER A 272 -6.65 3.80 -15.58
C SER A 272 -5.59 4.70 -16.22
N LEU A 273 -5.52 5.97 -15.81
CA LEU A 273 -4.55 6.95 -16.29
C LEU A 273 -3.11 6.64 -15.84
N SER A 274 -2.93 6.10 -14.64
CA SER A 274 -1.62 5.76 -14.06
C SER A 274 -0.87 4.74 -14.92
N ARG A 275 -1.61 3.84 -15.59
CA ARG A 275 -1.06 2.81 -16.48
C ARG A 275 -0.25 3.38 -17.64
N VAL A 276 -0.54 4.62 -18.07
CA VAL A 276 0.24 5.33 -19.08
C VAL A 276 1.66 5.58 -18.56
N PHE A 277 1.79 6.15 -17.36
CA PHE A 277 3.09 6.45 -16.76
C PHE A 277 3.81 5.16 -16.34
N THR A 278 3.12 4.23 -15.70
CA THR A 278 3.67 2.91 -15.32
C THR A 278 4.22 2.16 -16.54
N GLY A 279 3.45 2.13 -17.65
CA GLY A 279 3.88 1.47 -18.87
C GLY A 279 5.06 2.15 -19.56
N ALA A 280 5.14 3.48 -19.51
CA ALA A 280 6.30 4.21 -20.03
C ALA A 280 7.58 3.81 -19.29
N VAL A 281 7.55 3.85 -17.95
CA VAL A 281 8.71 3.50 -17.11
C VAL A 281 9.07 2.02 -17.27
N TYR A 282 8.09 1.14 -17.43
CA TYR A 282 8.31 -0.28 -17.71
C TYR A 282 9.07 -0.49 -19.03
N ASP A 283 8.61 0.13 -20.13
CA ASP A 283 9.27 0.01 -21.44
C ASP A 283 10.68 0.62 -21.46
N ILE A 284 10.89 1.72 -20.73
CA ILE A 284 12.21 2.31 -20.53
C ILE A 284 13.13 1.30 -19.82
N MET A 285 12.68 0.72 -18.71
CA MET A 285 13.41 -0.30 -17.95
C MET A 285 13.72 -1.52 -18.80
N ALA A 286 12.75 -2.03 -19.57
CA ALA A 286 12.95 -3.16 -20.45
C ALA A 286 13.95 -2.85 -21.57
N GLY A 287 13.87 -1.66 -22.18
CA GLY A 287 14.83 -1.18 -23.18
C GLY A 287 16.25 -1.05 -22.62
N MET A 288 16.40 -0.51 -21.40
CA MET A 288 17.69 -0.47 -20.69
C MET A 288 18.24 -1.87 -20.48
N PHE A 289 17.42 -2.78 -19.95
CA PHE A 289 17.81 -4.18 -19.78
C PHE A 289 18.28 -4.79 -21.09
N TYR A 290 17.51 -4.68 -22.17
CA TYR A 290 17.87 -5.33 -23.43
C TYR A 290 19.20 -4.85 -24.02
N SER A 291 19.48 -3.55 -23.91
CA SER A 291 20.71 -2.99 -24.49
C SER A 291 21.93 -3.09 -23.56
N LEU A 292 21.73 -3.29 -22.26
CA LEU A 292 22.81 -3.51 -21.27
C LEU A 292 23.11 -4.99 -21.02
N ARG A 293 22.47 -5.91 -21.75
CA ARG A 293 22.78 -7.34 -21.64
C ARG A 293 24.13 -7.62 -22.28
N GLU A 294 25.03 -8.17 -21.47
CA GLU A 294 26.32 -8.68 -21.91
C GLU A 294 26.50 -10.09 -21.32
N PRO A 295 25.86 -11.12 -21.92
CA PRO A 295 25.78 -12.45 -21.33
C PRO A 295 27.14 -13.14 -21.14
N ASP A 296 28.17 -12.70 -21.87
CA ASP A 296 29.54 -13.19 -21.73
C ASP A 296 30.24 -12.64 -20.47
N LEU A 297 29.77 -11.51 -19.93
CA LEU A 297 30.37 -10.85 -18.75
C LEU A 297 29.50 -10.94 -17.49
N HIS A 298 28.18 -10.85 -17.65
CA HIS A 298 27.23 -10.75 -16.54
C HIS A 298 26.03 -11.67 -16.73
N SER A 299 25.55 -12.25 -15.64
CA SER A 299 24.25 -12.94 -15.67
C SER A 299 23.14 -11.93 -15.99
N GLN A 300 22.16 -12.34 -16.78
CA GLN A 300 21.04 -11.45 -17.12
C GLN A 300 20.24 -11.00 -15.88
N ALA A 301 20.18 -11.83 -14.83
CA ALA A 301 19.53 -11.48 -13.57
C ALA A 301 20.26 -10.34 -12.85
N GLU A 302 21.61 -10.35 -12.87
CA GLU A 302 22.43 -9.26 -12.34
C GLU A 302 22.22 -7.97 -13.14
N THR A 303 22.22 -8.03 -14.48
CA THR A 303 21.92 -6.86 -15.33
C THR A 303 20.55 -6.30 -15.00
N LEU A 304 19.51 -7.15 -14.93
CA LEU A 304 18.15 -6.74 -14.60
C LEU A 304 18.05 -6.09 -13.20
N PHE A 305 18.74 -6.67 -12.21
CA PHE A 305 18.84 -6.13 -10.86
C PHE A 305 19.51 -4.74 -10.83
N ARG A 306 20.59 -4.54 -11.59
CA ARG A 306 21.28 -3.24 -11.72
C ARG A 306 20.39 -2.20 -12.38
N VAL A 307 19.73 -2.56 -13.49
CA VAL A 307 18.78 -1.70 -14.21
C VAL A 307 17.62 -1.30 -13.31
N GLY A 308 17.04 -2.25 -12.56
CA GLY A 308 15.98 -1.99 -11.60
C GLY A 308 16.36 -0.95 -10.54
N LYS A 309 17.58 -1.03 -10.01
CA LYS A 309 18.10 -0.03 -9.06
C LYS A 309 18.29 1.35 -9.69
N HIS A 310 18.76 1.39 -10.94
CA HIS A 310 18.96 2.63 -11.69
C HIS A 310 17.63 3.33 -11.94
N ILE A 311 16.65 2.63 -12.54
CA ILE A 311 15.35 3.23 -12.87
C ILE A 311 14.57 3.64 -11.61
N CYS A 312 14.65 2.85 -10.53
CA CYS A 312 14.07 3.22 -9.24
C CYS A 312 14.67 4.54 -8.74
N SER A 313 16.00 4.66 -8.73
CA SER A 313 16.69 5.90 -8.34
C SER A 313 16.29 7.07 -9.25
N LEU A 314 16.27 6.88 -10.57
CA LEU A 314 15.91 7.94 -11.52
C LEU A 314 14.47 8.46 -11.30
N VAL A 315 13.50 7.55 -11.12
CA VAL A 315 12.11 7.93 -10.85
C VAL A 315 11.98 8.69 -9.53
N ILE A 316 12.65 8.24 -8.46
CA ILE A 316 12.65 8.97 -7.17
C ILE A 316 13.25 10.36 -7.33
N MET A 317 14.39 10.48 -8.02
CA MET A 317 15.01 11.78 -8.30
C MET A 317 14.05 12.68 -9.06
N ALA A 318 13.38 12.16 -10.10
CA ALA A 318 12.44 12.93 -10.89
C ALA A 318 11.25 13.41 -10.07
N VAL A 319 10.64 12.54 -9.26
CA VAL A 319 9.58 12.88 -8.31
C VAL A 319 10.05 13.97 -7.33
N LEU A 320 11.28 13.86 -6.83
CA LEU A 320 11.88 14.87 -5.94
C LEU A 320 12.27 16.17 -6.66
N LYS A 321 12.21 16.26 -7.99
CA LYS A 321 12.54 17.48 -8.73
C LYS A 321 11.34 18.09 -9.43
N SER A 322 10.22 17.39 -9.43
CA SER A 322 8.93 17.88 -9.91
C SER A 322 8.27 18.86 -8.94
N PRO A 323 7.29 19.66 -9.41
CA PRO A 323 6.54 20.59 -8.58
C PRO A 323 6.00 19.95 -7.31
N TYR A 324 6.06 20.70 -6.21
CA TYR A 324 5.63 20.20 -4.90
C TYR A 324 4.13 19.88 -4.87
N ASN A 325 3.32 20.65 -5.59
CA ASN A 325 1.88 20.43 -5.78
C ASN A 325 1.58 20.36 -7.29
N ASN A 326 0.52 19.64 -7.67
CA ASN A 326 0.01 19.59 -9.05
C ASN A 326 1.06 19.17 -10.10
N ALA A 327 1.98 18.28 -9.74
CA ALA A 327 2.91 17.71 -10.70
C ALA A 327 2.15 16.91 -11.77
N SER A 328 2.49 17.15 -13.02
CA SER A 328 1.98 16.47 -14.20
C SER A 328 2.90 15.31 -14.60
N PHE A 329 2.42 14.42 -15.49
CA PHE A 329 3.27 13.39 -16.08
C PHE A 329 4.47 13.99 -16.82
N LYS A 330 4.24 15.13 -17.49
CA LYS A 330 5.27 15.85 -18.22
C LYS A 330 6.40 16.31 -17.28
N ASP A 331 6.06 16.88 -16.12
CA ASP A 331 7.06 17.36 -15.16
C ASP A 331 7.99 16.23 -14.69
N VAL A 332 7.42 15.06 -14.38
CA VAL A 332 8.22 13.91 -13.95
C VAL A 332 9.04 13.35 -15.11
N ALA A 333 8.45 13.22 -16.31
CA ALA A 333 9.16 12.75 -17.50
C ALA A 333 10.34 13.67 -17.89
N GLU A 334 10.15 14.98 -17.88
CA GLU A 334 11.21 15.96 -18.16
C GLU A 334 12.32 15.90 -17.12
N ASN A 335 11.98 15.69 -15.84
CA ASN A 335 13.00 15.47 -14.81
C ASN A 335 13.72 14.13 -14.97
N MET A 336 13.05 13.05 -15.38
CA MET A 336 13.75 11.79 -15.71
C MET A 336 14.77 12.00 -16.84
N ILE A 337 14.41 12.75 -17.89
CA ILE A 337 15.34 13.09 -18.98
C ILE A 337 16.48 13.96 -18.48
N LYS A 338 16.18 14.97 -17.65
CA LYS A 338 17.18 15.92 -17.15
C LYS A 338 18.23 15.28 -16.24
N TYR A 339 17.83 14.32 -15.41
CA TYR A 339 18.70 13.72 -14.39
C TYR A 339 19.28 12.36 -14.78
N GLU A 340 18.83 11.77 -15.89
CA GLU A 340 19.57 10.69 -16.54
C GLU A 340 20.94 11.21 -17.00
N GLN A 341 21.99 10.41 -16.82
CA GLN A 341 23.35 10.81 -17.14
C GLN A 341 23.74 10.39 -18.56
N ASP A 342 23.29 9.22 -19.02
CA ASP A 342 23.66 8.69 -20.33
C ASP A 342 22.71 9.20 -21.42
N ASP A 343 23.26 9.84 -22.45
CA ASP A 343 22.48 10.40 -23.55
C ASP A 343 21.62 9.38 -24.32
N PRO A 344 22.09 8.13 -24.60
CA PRO A 344 21.21 7.12 -25.19
C PRO A 344 19.97 6.82 -24.35
N TRP A 345 20.09 6.87 -23.02
CA TRP A 345 18.96 6.65 -22.11
C TRP A 345 18.04 7.86 -22.04
N LYS A 346 18.57 9.08 -22.10
CA LYS A 346 17.74 10.29 -22.23
C LYS A 346 16.83 10.22 -23.46
N GLU A 347 17.38 9.80 -24.59
CA GLU A 347 16.61 9.67 -25.83
C GLU A 347 15.61 8.51 -25.76
N LYS A 348 15.97 7.38 -25.15
CA LYS A 348 15.01 6.29 -24.90
C LYS A 348 13.84 6.73 -24.01
N ILE A 349 14.12 7.48 -22.94
CA ILE A 349 13.10 8.05 -22.05
C ILE A 349 12.19 9.01 -22.83
N ARG A 350 12.78 9.90 -23.62
CA ARG A 350 12.04 10.86 -24.46
C ARG A 350 11.13 10.13 -25.46
N GLU A 351 11.64 9.10 -26.12
CA GLU A 351 10.90 8.28 -27.07
C GLU A 351 9.66 7.65 -26.42
N GLU A 352 9.84 6.94 -25.30
CA GLU A 352 8.74 6.19 -24.66
C GLU A 352 7.66 7.11 -24.08
N PHE A 353 8.03 8.24 -23.50
CA PHE A 353 7.05 9.23 -23.06
C PHE A 353 6.37 9.97 -24.22
N SER A 354 7.06 10.17 -25.35
CA SER A 354 6.47 10.77 -26.55
C SER A 354 5.45 9.85 -27.21
N LYS A 355 5.76 8.54 -27.35
CA LYS A 355 4.82 7.51 -27.84
C LYS A 355 3.51 7.50 -27.03
N ARG A 356 3.62 7.79 -25.73
CA ARG A 356 2.50 7.83 -24.78
C ARG A 356 1.83 9.19 -24.66
N GLN A 357 2.27 10.16 -25.47
CA GLN A 357 1.78 11.53 -25.56
C GLN A 357 2.02 12.37 -24.29
N VAL A 358 2.90 11.93 -23.40
CA VAL A 358 3.23 12.61 -22.14
C VAL A 358 4.03 13.89 -22.37
N LEU A 359 4.91 13.91 -23.36
CA LEU A 359 5.70 15.10 -23.72
C LEU A 359 5.04 15.96 -24.82
N GLY A 360 3.92 15.49 -25.38
CA GLY A 360 3.20 16.16 -26.46
C GLY A 360 2.19 17.21 -25.99
N PRO A 361 1.56 17.95 -26.92
CA PRO A 361 0.58 19.00 -26.60
C PRO A 361 -0.67 18.49 -25.86
N ASN A 362 -0.96 17.19 -25.93
CA ASN A 362 -2.09 16.57 -25.23
C ASN A 362 -1.92 16.55 -23.70
N ALA A 363 -0.68 16.55 -23.18
CA ALA A 363 -0.42 16.57 -21.76
C ALA A 363 -0.96 17.84 -21.07
N LEU A 364 -1.00 18.96 -21.79
CA LEU A 364 -1.50 20.25 -21.31
C LEU A 364 -3.04 20.35 -21.27
N LYS A 365 -3.74 19.58 -22.12
CA LYS A 365 -5.21 19.64 -22.23
C LYS A 365 -5.94 18.91 -21.10
N MET A 366 -5.35 17.84 -20.55
CA MET A 366 -5.97 17.07 -19.46
C MET A 366 -5.97 17.80 -18.10
N ASN A 367 -5.08 18.79 -17.91
CA ASN A 367 -4.92 19.49 -16.62
C ASN A 367 -5.97 20.59 -16.38
N LYS A 368 -6.65 21.09 -17.42
CA LYS A 368 -7.53 22.27 -17.32
C LYS A 368 -8.98 21.96 -16.92
N HIS A 369 -9.43 20.71 -16.97
CA HIS A 369 -10.86 20.38 -16.85
C HIS A 369 -11.28 19.57 -15.62
N ASN A 370 -10.34 19.04 -14.83
CA ASN A 370 -10.68 18.00 -13.85
C ASN A 370 -10.01 18.21 -12.48
N LYS A 371 -10.31 19.30 -11.77
CA LYS A 371 -10.13 19.31 -10.31
C LYS A 371 -11.30 18.55 -9.70
N VAL A 372 -11.14 17.25 -9.49
CA VAL A 372 -12.16 16.41 -8.87
C VAL A 372 -11.85 16.33 -7.38
N LYS A 373 -12.73 16.89 -6.55
CA LYS A 373 -12.54 16.96 -5.09
C LYS A 373 -12.55 15.58 -4.44
N GLY A 374 -11.58 15.30 -3.55
CA GLY A 374 -11.52 14.08 -2.74
C GLY A 374 -10.89 12.88 -3.44
N PHE A 375 -10.26 13.08 -4.58
CA PHE A 375 -9.86 12.01 -5.48
C PHE A 375 -8.68 11.20 -4.94
N VAL A 376 -7.58 11.85 -4.52
CA VAL A 376 -6.36 11.15 -4.06
C VAL A 376 -6.59 10.38 -2.77
N LYS A 377 -7.27 10.96 -1.75
CA LYS A 377 -7.59 10.20 -0.53
C LYS A 377 -8.52 9.02 -0.79
N ASN A 378 -9.49 9.17 -1.69
CA ASN A 378 -10.40 8.07 -2.01
C ASN A 378 -9.71 6.97 -2.81
N CYS A 379 -8.79 7.32 -3.73
CA CYS A 379 -7.97 6.34 -4.46
C CYS A 379 -7.10 5.53 -3.51
N CYS A 380 -6.37 6.19 -2.60
CA CYS A 380 -5.58 5.48 -1.61
C CYS A 380 -6.43 4.58 -0.72
N VAL A 381 -7.73 4.87 -0.53
CA VAL A 381 -8.66 4.09 0.30
C VAL A 381 -9.32 2.95 -0.49
N THR A 382 -9.25 2.92 -1.82
CA THR A 382 -10.00 1.95 -2.64
C THR A 382 -9.18 1.40 -3.80
N MET A 383 -8.82 0.12 -3.73
CA MET A 383 -8.22 -0.67 -4.82
C MET A 383 -9.19 -0.98 -5.96
N ARG A 384 -10.49 -0.71 -5.74
CA ARG A 384 -11.58 -0.78 -6.71
C ARG A 384 -12.25 0.60 -6.75
N HIS A 385 -12.81 0.99 -7.89
CA HIS A 385 -13.50 2.27 -8.10
C HIS A 385 -14.70 2.57 -7.14
N SER A 386 -15.01 1.74 -6.14
CA SER A 386 -16.20 1.87 -5.29
C SER A 386 -15.89 2.55 -3.97
N LYS A 387 -16.74 3.51 -3.57
CA LYS A 387 -16.81 4.08 -2.21
C LYS A 387 -16.63 3.00 -1.14
N VAL A 388 -15.99 3.38 -0.03
CA VAL A 388 -15.97 2.60 1.22
C VAL A 388 -17.38 2.05 1.50
N PRO A 389 -17.60 0.73 1.54
CA PRO A 389 -18.89 0.17 1.91
C PRO A 389 -19.25 0.61 3.33
N ASP A 390 -20.52 0.91 3.57
CA ASP A 390 -21.05 1.28 4.89
C ASP A 390 -20.82 0.18 5.96
N ASN A 391 -20.45 -1.03 5.53
CA ASN A 391 -20.31 -2.25 6.33
C ASN A 391 -18.93 -2.46 7.00
N ILE A 392 -18.05 -1.46 7.08
CA ILE A 392 -16.89 -1.55 8.00
C ILE A 392 -17.36 -1.25 9.43
N ASP A 393 -18.07 -2.20 10.06
CA ASP A 393 -18.48 -2.23 11.48
C ASP A 393 -18.66 -0.81 12.10
N THR A 394 -19.51 0.00 11.46
CA THR A 394 -19.85 1.34 11.93
C THR A 394 -20.81 1.19 13.12
N VAL A 395 -20.25 1.10 14.33
CA VAL A 395 -21.08 0.97 15.53
C VAL A 395 -21.85 2.28 15.75
N PRO A 396 -23.21 2.28 15.79
CA PRO A 396 -23.98 3.49 16.02
C PRO A 396 -23.70 4.10 17.40
N LYS A 397 -23.71 5.44 17.47
CA LYS A 397 -23.62 6.19 18.73
C LYS A 397 -24.58 5.62 19.78
N ARG A 398 -24.07 5.06 20.88
CA ARG A 398 -24.87 4.87 22.09
C ARG A 398 -25.30 6.25 22.57
N LYS A 399 -26.59 6.59 22.41
CA LYS A 399 -27.19 7.78 23.04
C LYS A 399 -26.99 7.66 24.56
N ARG A 400 -26.06 8.43 25.12
CA ARG A 400 -26.06 8.73 26.55
C ARG A 400 -27.37 9.47 26.82
N LYS A 401 -28.30 8.86 27.57
CA LYS A 401 -29.40 9.60 28.18
C LYS A 401 -28.78 10.54 29.22
N SER A 402 -28.61 11.81 28.85
CA SER A 402 -28.29 12.88 29.79
C SER A 402 -29.57 13.24 30.54
N SER A 403 -29.70 12.75 31.76
CA SER A 403 -30.66 13.26 32.73
C SER A 403 -30.11 14.53 33.36
N THR A 404 -30.55 15.70 32.90
CA THR A 404 -30.58 16.95 33.68
C THR A 404 -31.48 17.95 32.96
N SER A 405 -32.78 17.93 33.24
CA SER A 405 -33.65 19.08 32.97
C SER A 405 -33.54 20.04 34.16
N ARG A 406 -32.91 21.19 33.95
CA ARG A 406 -33.10 22.37 34.81
C ARG A 406 -34.51 22.90 34.55
N GLY A 407 -35.26 23.05 35.63
CA GLY A 407 -36.60 23.62 35.61
C GLY A 407 -36.54 25.13 35.48
N ASP A 408 -37.34 25.67 34.56
CA ASP A 408 -37.87 27.01 34.65
C ASP A 408 -39.35 26.92 35.06
N SER A 409 -39.69 27.71 36.06
CA SER A 409 -41.04 27.78 36.65
C SER A 409 -41.98 28.61 35.79
N PRO A 410 -43.28 28.28 35.79
CA PRO A 410 -44.27 29.35 35.89
C PRO A 410 -45.30 29.13 37.01
N LYS A 411 -45.78 30.27 37.52
CA LYS A 411 -46.66 30.49 38.67
C LYS A 411 -48.06 29.86 38.53
N ARG A 412 -48.55 29.38 39.69
CA ARG A 412 -49.93 29.39 40.25
C ARG A 412 -51.11 28.95 39.37
N LYS A 413 -51.84 27.91 39.84
CA LYS A 413 -53.27 27.98 40.21
C LYS A 413 -53.69 26.79 41.09
N LYS A 414 -54.62 27.07 42.01
CA LYS A 414 -55.19 26.26 43.10
C LYS A 414 -56.05 25.07 42.63
N LYS A 415 -56.21 24.09 43.54
CA LYS A 415 -57.40 23.26 43.92
C LYS A 415 -56.95 21.79 44.12
N ASP A 416 -56.86 21.29 45.35
CA ASP A 416 -57.92 20.79 46.25
C ASP A 416 -57.98 19.25 46.23
N ASN A 417 -57.80 18.68 47.43
CA ASN A 417 -58.48 17.52 48.00
C ASN A 417 -58.31 16.10 47.43
N ASN A 418 -57.69 15.27 48.28
CA ASN A 418 -58.28 14.13 49.02
C ASN A 418 -57.77 12.70 48.73
N SER A 419 -57.53 12.00 49.86
CA SER A 419 -57.69 10.56 50.17
C SER A 419 -57.04 9.51 49.24
N ASN A 420 -56.51 8.36 49.65
CA ASN A 420 -56.63 7.47 50.82
C ASN A 420 -55.29 6.69 50.90
N LYS A 421 -54.58 6.58 52.03
CA LYS A 421 -54.80 5.69 53.20
C LYS A 421 -54.76 4.17 52.91
N LYS A 422 -53.82 3.52 53.62
CA LYS A 422 -53.77 2.14 54.17
C LYS A 422 -52.80 1.18 53.44
N LYS A 423 -51.68 0.80 54.09
CA LYS A 423 -51.51 -0.28 55.13
C LYS A 423 -51.68 -1.66 54.46
N ASN A 424 -50.88 -2.69 54.70
CA ASN A 424 -49.83 -3.01 55.66
C ASN A 424 -49.33 -4.42 55.28
N LYS A 425 -48.06 -4.74 55.60
CA LYS A 425 -47.59 -6.05 56.13
C LYS A 425 -47.76 -7.30 55.22
N SER A 426 -46.90 -8.32 55.19
CA SER A 426 -45.62 -8.62 55.83
C SER A 426 -45.21 -10.04 55.41
N ARG A 427 -43.89 -10.29 55.36
CA ARG A 427 -43.16 -11.56 55.60
C ARG A 427 -43.33 -12.71 54.57
N LYS A 428 -42.30 -13.10 53.81
CA LYS A 428 -41.04 -13.87 54.11
C LYS A 428 -41.25 -15.41 54.17
N PRO A 429 -40.21 -16.25 53.96
CA PRO A 429 -39.91 -16.96 52.70
C PRO A 429 -39.87 -18.50 52.88
N LYS A 430 -39.59 -19.28 51.81
CA LYS A 430 -38.78 -20.52 51.86
C LYS A 430 -38.53 -21.11 50.46
N ASN A 431 -37.25 -21.31 50.15
CA ASN A 431 -36.65 -22.13 49.08
C ASN A 431 -36.90 -23.65 49.35
N PRO A 432 -36.22 -24.58 48.64
CA PRO A 432 -36.35 -24.94 47.22
C PRO A 432 -36.58 -26.47 47.06
N LYS A 433 -36.90 -26.94 45.86
CA LYS A 433 -36.41 -28.21 45.31
C LYS A 433 -36.35 -28.10 43.79
#